data_AF-A0A1N6M5P0-F1
#
_entry.id   AF-A0A1N6M5P0-F1
#
_cell.length_a   1.000
_cell.length_b   1.000
_cell.length_c   1.000
_cell.angle_alpha   90.00
_cell.angle_beta   90.00
_cell.angle_gamma   90.00
#
_symmetry.space_group_name_H-M   'P 1'
#
loop_
_entity.id
_entity.type
_entity.pdbx_description
1 polymer ?
#
loop_
_entity_poly.entity_id
_entity_poly.type
_entity_poly.pdbx_seq_one_letter_code
_entity_poly.pdbx_strand_id
1 'polypeptide(L)'
;MYPIVYKVEADGREAFNLPLSREAFSLAGFGEEIYSASLLKMKWEEVRGMRDKLIAETDWTQMSDTPLTEAQKTAFTTYRQTLRDIPQTYDDPGSVIWPDKPTL
;
A
#
# COMPACT_ATOMS: atom_id res chain seq x y z
N MET A 1 -7.93 -12.15 4.84
CA MET A 1 -7.63 -10.71 4.77
C MET A 1 -8.30 -10.06 5.95
N TYR A 2 -7.54 -9.58 6.94
CA TYR A 2 -8.14 -8.84 8.06
C TYR A 2 -8.65 -7.49 7.55
N PRO A 3 -9.82 -7.01 8.00
CA PRO A 3 -10.28 -5.68 7.62
C PRO A 3 -9.29 -4.65 8.17
N ILE A 4 -8.80 -3.75 7.31
CA ILE A 4 -7.99 -2.62 7.75
C ILE A 4 -8.89 -1.73 8.58
N VAL A 5 -8.67 -1.67 9.90
CA VAL A 5 -9.39 -0.78 10.80
C VAL A 5 -8.65 0.54 10.83
N TYR A 6 -9.27 1.59 10.30
CA TYR A 6 -8.69 2.93 10.28
C TYR A 6 -9.06 3.67 11.55
N LYS A 7 -8.07 3.92 12.42
CA LYS A 7 -8.21 4.76 13.61
C LYS A 7 -7.74 6.19 13.30
N VAL A 8 -8.59 7.16 13.63
CA VAL A 8 -8.30 8.59 13.68
C VAL A 8 -8.30 9.01 15.14
N GLU A 9 -7.28 9.73 15.58
CA GLU A 9 -7.16 10.22 16.96
C GLU A 9 -6.68 11.69 16.93
N ALA A 10 -7.42 12.57 17.60
CA ALA A 10 -7.06 13.97 17.76
C ALA A 10 -7.78 14.57 18.98
N ASP A 11 -7.09 15.42 19.75
CA ASP A 11 -7.65 16.14 20.90
C ASP A 11 -8.39 15.23 21.92
N GLY A 12 -7.87 14.01 22.12
CA GLY A 12 -8.49 13.01 23.02
C GLY A 12 -9.75 12.33 22.48
N ARG A 13 -10.10 12.56 21.21
CA ARG A 13 -11.20 11.88 20.50
C ARG A 13 -10.65 10.80 19.60
N GLU A 14 -11.37 9.68 19.52
CA GLU A 14 -11.05 8.57 18.64
C GLU A 14 -12.24 8.26 17.73
N ALA A 15 -11.97 7.98 16.46
CA ALA A 15 -12.95 7.46 15.52
C ALA A 15 -12.38 6.27 14.75
N PHE A 16 -13.22 5.27 14.48
CA PHE A 16 -12.86 4.07 13.76
C PHE A 16 -13.69 3.97 12.49
N ASN A 17 -13.03 3.67 11.36
CA ASN A 17 -13.67 3.50 10.05
C ASN A 17 -14.60 4.67 9.66
N LEU A 18 -14.23 5.89 10.10
CA LEU A 18 -14.94 7.10 9.71
C LEU A 18 -14.88 7.25 8.19
N PRO A 19 -15.99 7.61 7.51
CA PRO A 19 -15.95 7.88 6.08
C PRO A 19 -14.89 8.95 5.77
N LEU A 20 -14.10 8.74 4.71
CA LEU A 20 -13.15 9.73 4.19
C LEU A 20 -13.84 10.90 3.45
N SER A 21 -14.83 11.51 4.09
CA SER A 21 -15.39 12.78 3.61
C SER A 21 -15.02 13.90 4.56
N ARG A 22 -14.72 15.07 3.99
CA ARG A 22 -14.43 16.28 4.78
C ARG A 22 -15.59 16.58 5.73
N GLU A 23 -16.83 16.38 5.27
CA GLU A 23 -18.04 16.58 6.05
C GLU A 23 -18.10 15.64 7.25
N ALA A 24 -17.78 14.35 7.09
CA ALA A 24 -17.80 13.39 8.19
C ALA A 24 -16.75 13.73 9.26
N PHE A 25 -15.54 14.14 8.84
CA PHE A 25 -14.49 14.58 9.76
C PHE A 25 -14.91 15.85 10.50
N SER A 26 -15.47 16.83 9.79
CA SER A 26 -15.98 18.06 10.40
C SER A 26 -17.10 17.80 11.41
N LEU A 27 -18.08 16.95 11.06
CA LEU A 27 -19.19 16.57 11.94
C LEU A 27 -18.72 15.79 13.17
N ALA A 28 -17.69 14.95 13.02
CA ALA A 28 -17.03 14.27 14.15
C ALA A 28 -16.13 15.20 14.97
N GLY A 29 -16.03 16.47 14.58
CA GLY A 29 -15.26 17.50 15.27
C GLY A 29 -13.74 17.36 15.07
N PHE A 30 -13.32 16.75 13.97
CA PHE A 30 -11.94 16.73 13.50
C PHE A 30 -11.68 17.89 12.52
N GLY A 31 -10.48 18.46 12.58
CA GLY A 31 -10.05 19.54 11.69
C GLY A 31 -9.59 19.05 10.30
N GLU A 32 -9.37 20.00 9.38
CA GLU A 32 -8.90 19.74 8.00
C GLU A 32 -7.52 19.08 7.97
N GLU A 33 -6.64 19.40 8.92
CA GLU A 33 -5.32 18.79 9.04
C GLU A 33 -5.42 17.29 9.31
N ILE A 34 -6.32 16.89 10.22
CA ILE A 34 -6.58 15.50 10.55
C ILE A 34 -7.20 14.76 9.38
N TYR A 35 -8.14 15.40 8.66
CA TYR A 35 -8.69 14.86 7.41
C TYR A 35 -7.58 14.60 6.38
N SER A 36 -6.72 15.59 6.13
CA SER A 36 -5.63 15.50 5.16
C SER A 36 -4.61 14.41 5.53
N ALA A 37 -4.21 14.33 6.80
CA ALA A 37 -3.31 13.29 7.30
C ALA A 37 -3.93 11.90 7.20
N SER A 38 -5.23 11.77 7.53
CA SER A 38 -5.96 10.51 7.42
C SER A 38 -6.08 10.05 5.97
N LEU A 39 -6.38 10.97 5.06
CA LEU A 39 -6.43 10.71 3.63
C LEU A 39 -5.07 10.23 3.11
N LEU A 40 -3.97 10.91 3.47
CA LEU A 40 -2.62 10.52 3.10
C LEU A 40 -2.28 9.12 3.62
N LYS A 41 -2.61 8.83 4.88
CA LYS A 41 -2.41 7.50 5.48
C LYS A 41 -3.18 6.43 4.73
N MET A 42 -4.43 6.68 4.36
CA MET A 42 -5.25 5.73 3.60
C MET A 42 -4.67 5.45 2.21
N LYS A 43 -4.25 6.48 1.48
CA LYS A 43 -3.58 6.29 0.18
C LYS A 43 -2.31 5.44 0.30
N TRP A 44 -1.53 5.63 1.36
CA TRP A 44 -0.37 4.78 1.62
C TRP A 44 -0.72 3.33 1.97
N GLU A 45 -1.83 3.09 2.67
CA GLU A 45 -2.32 1.72 2.89
C GLU A 45 -2.77 1.08 1.58
N GLU A 46 -3.41 1.82 0.67
CA GLU A 46 -3.77 1.31 -0.65
C GLU A 46 -2.53 0.90 -1.46
N VAL A 47 -1.48 1.74 -1.46
CA VAL A 47 -0.19 1.41 -2.08
C VAL A 47 0.40 0.15 -1.46
N ARG A 48 0.43 0.02 -0.13
CA ARG A 48 0.91 -1.19 0.55
C ARG A 48 0.08 -2.43 0.19
N GLY A 49 -1.25 -2.29 0.14
CA GLY A 49 -2.14 -3.38 -0.24
C GLY A 49 -1.90 -3.85 -1.69
N MET A 50 -1.66 -2.91 -2.61
CA MET A 50 -1.34 -3.23 -4.00
C MET A 50 0.03 -3.91 -4.11
N ARG A 51 1.05 -3.39 -3.42
CA ARG A 51 2.37 -4.05 -3.31
C ARG A 51 2.23 -5.49 -2.83
N ASP A 52 1.50 -5.71 -1.75
CA ASP A 52 1.32 -7.04 -1.15
C ASP A 52 0.61 -7.99 -2.10
N LYS A 53 -0.37 -7.49 -2.86
CA LYS A 53 -1.04 -8.25 -3.94
C LYS A 53 -0.05 -8.68 -5.02
N LEU A 54 0.76 -7.75 -5.57
CA LEU A 54 1.72 -8.09 -6.63
C LEU A 54 2.83 -9.05 -6.15
N ILE A 55 3.28 -8.90 -4.90
CA ILE A 55 4.21 -9.84 -4.28
C ILE A 55 3.54 -11.21 -4.15
N ALA A 56 2.29 -11.29 -3.67
CA ALA A 56 1.58 -12.57 -3.57
C ALA A 56 1.40 -13.25 -4.94
N GLU A 57 1.04 -12.50 -5.98
CA GLU A 57 0.88 -13.02 -7.35
C GLU A 57 2.16 -13.60 -7.95
N THR A 58 3.32 -13.15 -7.48
CA THR A 58 4.64 -13.60 -7.97
C THR A 58 5.38 -14.48 -6.95
N ASP A 59 4.74 -14.85 -5.84
CA ASP A 59 5.40 -15.58 -4.76
C ASP A 59 5.91 -16.95 -5.19
N TRP A 60 5.09 -17.66 -5.99
CA TRP A 60 5.43 -18.95 -6.56
C TRP A 60 6.73 -18.92 -7.38
N THR A 61 7.07 -17.80 -8.02
CA THR A 61 8.29 -17.67 -8.86
C THR A 61 9.59 -17.79 -8.06
N GLN A 62 9.54 -17.62 -6.74
CA GLN A 62 10.69 -17.66 -5.85
C GLN A 62 10.94 -19.07 -5.28
N MET A 63 10.06 -20.03 -5.55
CA MET A 63 10.23 -21.40 -5.10
C MET A 63 11.33 -22.11 -5.91
N SER A 64 12.08 -23.00 -5.25
CA SER A 64 13.14 -23.79 -5.88
C SER A 64 12.59 -24.72 -6.97
N ASP A 65 11.44 -25.34 -6.70
CA ASP A 65 10.72 -26.26 -7.58
C ASP A 65 9.80 -25.50 -8.56
N THR A 66 10.41 -24.69 -9.42
CA THR A 66 9.70 -23.97 -10.50
C THR A 66 10.35 -24.26 -11.84
N PRO A 67 9.56 -24.29 -12.93
CA PRO A 67 10.08 -24.51 -14.28
C PRO A 67 10.83 -23.28 -14.85
N LEU A 68 11.06 -22.25 -14.03
CA LEU A 68 11.70 -21.01 -14.45
C LEU A 68 13.21 -21.17 -14.58
N THR A 69 13.75 -20.57 -15.64
CA THR A 69 15.19 -20.37 -15.79
C THR A 69 15.75 -19.47 -14.70
N GLU A 70 17.05 -19.55 -14.45
CA GLU A 70 17.72 -18.66 -13.47
C GLU A 70 17.57 -17.18 -13.82
N ALA A 71 17.57 -16.85 -15.12
CA ALA A 71 17.35 -15.48 -15.60
C ALA A 71 15.95 -14.97 -15.23
N GLN A 72 14.91 -15.80 -15.42
CA GLN A 72 13.54 -15.45 -15.04
C GLN A 72 13.39 -15.30 -13.53
N LYS A 73 13.95 -16.23 -12.74
CA LYS A 73 13.97 -16.13 -11.27
C LYS A 73 14.60 -14.81 -10.82
N THR A 74 15.75 -14.45 -11.41
CA THR A 74 16.44 -13.19 -11.12
C THR A 74 15.58 -11.98 -11.47
N ALA A 75 14.92 -11.98 -12.64
CA ALA A 75 14.03 -10.88 -13.04
C ALA A 75 12.86 -10.70 -12.06
N PHE A 76 12.23 -11.80 -11.60
CA PHE A 76 11.19 -11.72 -10.57
C PHE A 76 11.72 -11.28 -9.21
N THR A 77 12.95 -11.67 -8.84
CA THR A 77 13.60 -11.19 -7.62
C THR A 77 13.79 -9.67 -7.65
N THR A 78 14.34 -9.14 -8.75
CA THR A 78 14.50 -7.68 -8.95
C THR A 78 13.16 -6.97 -8.92
N TYR A 79 12.16 -7.47 -9.65
CA TYR A 79 10.81 -6.94 -9.65
C TYR A 79 10.21 -6.86 -8.24
N ARG A 80 10.29 -7.94 -7.46
CA ARG A 80 9.79 -7.99 -6.08
C ARG A 80 10.55 -7.05 -5.16
N GLN A 81 11.85 -6.84 -5.40
CA GLN A 81 12.62 -5.88 -4.63
C GLN A 81 12.14 -4.45 -4.92
N THR A 82 12.00 -4.08 -6.19
CA THR A 82 11.45 -2.77 -6.58
C THR A 82 10.08 -2.52 -5.96
N LEU A 83 9.20 -3.53 -5.92
CA LEU A 83 7.91 -3.41 -5.23
C LEU A 83 8.04 -3.12 -3.73
N ARG A 84 8.98 -3.76 -3.04
CA ARG A 84 9.22 -3.53 -1.60
C ARG A 84 9.75 -2.14 -1.31
N ASP A 85 10.52 -1.59 -2.24
CA ASP A 85 11.17 -0.30 -2.09
C ASP A 85 10.21 0.88 -2.34
N ILE A 86 9.05 0.64 -2.99
CA ILE A 86 8.06 1.70 -3.31
C ILE A 86 7.71 2.59 -2.10
N PRO A 87 7.28 2.07 -0.93
CA PRO A 87 6.91 2.95 0.20
C PRO A 87 8.07 3.75 0.80
N GLN A 88 9.31 3.46 0.43
CA GLN A 88 10.52 4.17 0.87
C GLN A 88 11.08 5.10 -0.21
N THR A 89 10.68 4.91 -1.48
CA THR A 89 11.22 5.65 -2.63
C THR A 89 10.38 6.87 -2.99
N TYR A 90 9.10 6.87 -2.64
CA TYR A 90 8.17 7.93 -3.01
C TYR A 90 7.72 8.72 -1.76
N ASP A 91 7.61 10.04 -1.90
CA ASP A 91 7.07 10.92 -0.85
C ASP A 91 5.53 11.08 -0.97
N ASP A 92 4.98 10.90 -2.17
CA ASP A 92 3.55 10.99 -2.46
C ASP A 92 3.00 9.65 -3.00
N PRO A 93 1.98 9.04 -2.37
CA PRO A 93 1.39 7.79 -2.86
C PRO A 93 0.70 7.96 -4.23
N GLY A 94 0.29 9.18 -4.61
CA GLY A 94 -0.28 9.46 -5.93
C GLY A 94 0.76 9.44 -7.07
N SER A 95 2.04 9.55 -6.73
CA SER A 95 3.16 9.59 -7.70
C SER A 95 3.81 8.23 -7.96
N VAL A 96 3.34 7.18 -7.27
CA VAL A 96 3.92 5.83 -7.36
C VAL A 96 3.81 5.28 -8.78
N ILE A 97 4.96 4.98 -9.37
CA ILE A 97 5.07 4.25 -10.63
C ILE A 97 5.36 2.78 -10.31
N TRP A 98 4.49 1.90 -10.80
CA TRP A 98 4.61 0.47 -10.61
C TRP A 98 5.54 -0.14 -11.66
N PRO A 99 6.49 -1.03 -11.27
CA PRO A 99 7.34 -1.70 -12.24
C PRO A 99 6.51 -2.64 -13.13
N ASP A 100 6.95 -2.79 -14.38
CA ASP A 100 6.36 -3.77 -15.28
C ASP A 100 6.67 -5.20 -14.82
N LYS A 101 5.66 -6.06 -14.89
CA LYS A 101 5.80 -7.46 -14.50
C LYS A 101 6.72 -8.19 -15.51
N PRO A 102 7.74 -8.93 -15.05
CA PRO A 102 8.58 -9.74 -15.94
C PRO A 102 7.77 -10.76 -16.72
N THR A 103 8.19 -11.05 -17.95
CA THR A 103 7.58 -12.09 -18.78
C THR A 103 8.17 -13.46 -18.45
N LEU A 104 7.31 -14.47 -18.59
CA LEU A 104 7.68 -15.88 -18.60
C LEU A 104 8.19 -16.31 -19.97
#